data_AF-A0A813N0Y7-F1
#
_entry.id   AF-A0A813N0Y7-F1
#
_cell.length_a   1.000
_cell.length_b   1.000
_cell.length_c   1.000
_cell.angle_alpha   90.00
_cell.angle_beta   90.00
_cell.angle_gamma   90.00
#
_symmetry.space_group_name_H-M   'P 1'
#
loop_
_entity.id
_entity.type
_entity.pdbx_description
1 polymer ?
#
loop_
_entity_poly.entity_id
_entity_poly.type
_entity_poly.pdbx_seq_one_letter_code
_entity_poly.pdbx_strand_id
1 'polypeptide(L)'
;MNAKGLPWACIGVSFLTLVMSIILLVTASVFTNHSSYLQHYFGICFSMSIFTLVITSLGIIFACGLMYVAFRRFPALTTLFSGLLCFVALLSLIVCIILLIARPNLRDRSMKNTKSIMSDYNDSDFLRSSKQMMGRVQQTYQCCGADRALDWQVRFPDNSSTPDSCCFTETTGCGKDALIGQNKIYLRGCAEPLAAHYRTRYSTLVGMHFTLIGLCLASAALGLAWERHIRQEYQLM
;
A
#
# COMPACT_ATOMS: atom_id res chain seq x y z
N MET A 1 32.36 -15.85 -14.97
CA MET A 1 31.40 -16.92 -14.61
C MET A 1 31.56 -18.06 -15.61
N ASN A 2 31.56 -19.32 -15.17
CA ASN A 2 31.54 -20.46 -16.09
C ASN A 2 30.23 -20.44 -16.92
N ALA A 3 30.33 -20.60 -18.24
CA ALA A 3 29.20 -20.61 -19.18
C ALA A 3 28.05 -21.54 -18.77
N LYS A 4 28.37 -22.66 -18.09
CA LYS A 4 27.41 -23.66 -17.62
C LYS A 4 26.47 -23.16 -16.50
N GLY A 5 26.84 -22.12 -15.75
CA GLY A 5 26.07 -21.62 -14.61
C GLY A 5 25.09 -20.48 -14.93
N LEU A 6 25.27 -19.81 -16.08
CA LEU A 6 24.49 -18.64 -16.46
C LEU A 6 22.96 -18.87 -16.57
N PRO A 7 22.45 -19.97 -17.17
CA PRO A 7 21.00 -20.18 -17.25
C PRO A 7 20.37 -20.41 -15.88
N TRP A 8 21.05 -21.16 -15.00
CA TRP A 8 20.58 -21.43 -13.65
C TRP A 8 20.52 -20.17 -12.79
N ALA A 9 21.49 -19.26 -12.96
CA ALA A 9 21.46 -17.95 -12.32
C ALA A 9 20.26 -17.11 -12.80
N CYS A 10 20.01 -17.06 -14.12
CA CYS A 10 18.86 -16.35 -14.69
C CYS A 10 17.52 -16.88 -14.17
N ILE A 11 17.35 -18.20 -14.17
CA ILE A 11 16.15 -18.88 -13.65
C ILE A 11 16.00 -18.62 -12.14
N GLY A 12 17.07 -18.77 -11.37
CA GLY A 12 17.05 -18.57 -9.92
C GLY A 12 16.65 -17.15 -9.52
N VAL A 13 17.24 -16.12 -10.14
CA VAL A 13 16.87 -14.72 -9.85
C VAL A 13 15.44 -14.41 -10.31
N SER A 14 15.01 -14.94 -11.45
CA SER A 14 13.62 -14.77 -11.93
C SER A 14 12.60 -15.44 -11.00
N PHE A 15 12.96 -16.58 -10.39
CA PHE A 15 12.14 -17.19 -9.35
C PHE A 15 12.03 -16.30 -8.10
N LEU A 16 13.13 -15.66 -7.67
CA LEU A 16 13.08 -14.69 -6.57
C LEU A 16 12.21 -13.47 -6.90
N THR A 17 12.28 -12.96 -8.14
CA THR A 17 11.39 -11.90 -8.64
C THR A 17 9.92 -12.31 -8.55
N LEU A 18 9.60 -13.55 -8.91
CA LEU A 18 8.25 -14.10 -8.79
C LEU A 18 7.78 -14.16 -7.34
N VAL A 19 8.61 -14.69 -6.43
CA VAL A 19 8.27 -14.78 -5.00
C VAL A 19 8.03 -13.39 -4.42
N MET A 20 8.90 -12.42 -4.71
CA MET A 20 8.69 -11.04 -4.23
C MET A 20 7.46 -10.37 -4.83
N SER A 21 7.14 -10.65 -6.10
CA SER A 21 5.92 -10.15 -6.73
C SER A 21 4.67 -10.71 -6.04
N ILE A 22 4.66 -11.99 -5.66
CA ILE A 22 3.57 -12.61 -4.90
C ILE A 22 3.43 -11.98 -3.51
N ILE A 23 4.54 -11.78 -2.79
CA ILE A 23 4.53 -11.15 -1.46
C ILE A 23 3.94 -9.73 -1.53
N LEU A 24 4.36 -8.93 -2.50
CA LEU A 24 3.83 -7.59 -2.72
C LEU A 24 2.35 -7.62 -3.13
N LEU A 25 1.93 -8.55 -3.97
CA LEU A 25 0.53 -8.72 -4.39
C LEU A 25 -0.37 -9.01 -3.18
N VAL A 26 0.04 -9.96 -2.33
CA VAL A 26 -0.69 -10.28 -1.09
C VAL A 26 -0.74 -9.06 -0.17
N THR A 27 0.39 -8.37 0.02
CA THR A 27 0.46 -7.18 0.88
C THR A 27 -0.49 -6.07 0.39
N ALA A 28 -0.50 -5.81 -0.93
CA ALA A 28 -1.38 -4.82 -1.54
C ALA A 28 -2.86 -5.22 -1.43
N SER A 29 -3.19 -6.51 -1.56
CA SER A 29 -4.57 -7.01 -1.42
C SER A 29 -5.11 -6.83 0.00
N VAL A 30 -4.29 -7.14 1.02
CA VAL A 30 -4.65 -6.96 2.43
C VAL A 30 -4.85 -5.48 2.74
N PHE A 31 -3.96 -4.63 2.25
CA PHE A 31 -4.08 -3.19 2.41
C PHE A 31 -5.35 -2.64 1.73
N THR A 32 -5.68 -3.12 0.53
CA THR A 32 -6.90 -2.74 -0.20
C THR A 32 -8.17 -3.13 0.56
N ASN A 33 -8.23 -4.38 1.06
CA ASN A 33 -9.37 -4.85 1.83
C ASN A 33 -9.57 -4.05 3.12
N HIS A 34 -8.50 -3.78 3.87
CA HIS A 34 -8.58 -2.97 5.09
C HIS A 34 -8.92 -1.50 4.82
N SER A 35 -8.47 -0.94 3.69
CA SER A 35 -8.68 0.46 3.33
C SER A 35 -9.97 0.71 2.52
N SER A 36 -10.65 -0.33 2.04
CA SER A 36 -11.85 -0.24 1.21
C SER A 36 -12.97 0.57 1.86
N TYR A 37 -13.12 0.45 3.18
CA TYR A 37 -14.10 1.22 3.97
C TYR A 37 -13.74 2.71 4.08
N LEU A 38 -12.47 3.06 3.87
CA LEU A 38 -11.94 4.42 3.93
C LEU A 38 -11.82 5.06 2.55
N GLN A 39 -12.25 4.39 1.47
CA GLN A 39 -11.97 4.76 0.09
C GLN A 39 -12.39 6.19 -0.26
N HIS A 40 -13.53 6.65 0.24
CA HIS A 40 -14.04 8.00 -0.04
C HIS A 40 -13.09 9.09 0.48
N TYR A 41 -12.43 8.85 1.62
CA TYR A 41 -11.57 9.85 2.27
C TYR A 41 -10.08 9.59 2.06
N PHE A 42 -9.68 8.36 1.72
CA PHE A 42 -8.28 7.95 1.52
C PHE A 42 -7.99 7.51 0.06
N GLY A 43 -8.59 8.19 -0.93
CA GLY A 43 -8.53 7.80 -2.34
C GLY A 43 -7.12 7.60 -2.92
N ILE A 44 -6.13 8.40 -2.50
CA ILE A 44 -4.73 8.23 -2.93
C ILE A 44 -4.16 6.88 -2.47
N CYS A 45 -4.45 6.45 -1.23
CA CYS A 45 -3.94 5.19 -0.68
C CYS A 45 -4.54 3.98 -1.42
N PHE A 46 -5.83 4.07 -1.74
CA PHE A 46 -6.55 3.04 -2.49
C PHE A 46 -6.03 2.93 -3.93
N SER A 47 -5.87 4.06 -4.60
CA SER A 47 -5.33 4.12 -5.97
C SER A 47 -3.94 3.47 -6.08
N MET A 48 -3.02 3.81 -5.16
CA MET A 48 -1.66 3.22 -5.15
C MET A 48 -1.67 1.71 -4.93
N SER A 49 -2.63 1.21 -4.13
CA SER A 49 -2.75 -0.22 -3.87
C SER A 49 -3.21 -0.99 -5.10
N ILE A 50 -4.16 -0.43 -5.87
CA ILE A 50 -4.58 -1.01 -7.15
C ILE A 50 -3.44 -1.03 -8.16
N PHE A 51 -2.69 0.07 -8.30
CA PHE A 51 -1.53 0.10 -9.19
C PHE A 51 -0.51 -0.97 -8.80
N THR A 52 -0.26 -1.15 -7.50
CA THR A 52 0.65 -2.19 -6.99
C THR A 52 0.16 -3.60 -7.34
N LEU A 53 -1.15 -3.88 -7.24
CA LEU A 53 -1.74 -5.16 -7.65
C LEU A 53 -1.52 -5.45 -9.14
N VAL A 54 -1.72 -4.45 -10.01
CA VAL A 54 -1.51 -4.61 -11.45
C VAL A 54 -0.03 -4.85 -11.76
N ILE A 55 0.87 -4.02 -11.22
CA ILE A 55 2.31 -4.12 -11.46
C ILE A 55 2.87 -5.46 -11.01
N THR A 56 2.46 -5.95 -9.84
CA THR A 56 2.91 -7.23 -9.30
C THR A 56 2.35 -8.42 -10.06
N SER A 57 1.11 -8.34 -10.54
CA SER A 57 0.52 -9.35 -11.44
C SER A 57 1.31 -9.47 -12.75
N LEU A 58 1.69 -8.33 -13.35
CA LEU A 58 2.57 -8.30 -14.53
C LEU A 58 3.95 -8.87 -14.21
N GLY A 59 4.52 -8.52 -13.05
CA GLY A 59 5.79 -9.05 -12.56
C GLY A 59 5.80 -10.58 -12.47
N ILE A 60 4.72 -11.18 -11.95
CA ILE A 60 4.56 -12.65 -11.88
C ILE A 60 4.56 -13.26 -13.29
N ILE A 61 3.73 -12.72 -14.19
CA ILE A 61 3.59 -13.23 -15.57
C ILE A 61 4.93 -13.16 -16.31
N PHE A 62 5.62 -12.02 -16.23
CA PHE A 62 6.87 -11.82 -16.96
C PHE A 62 8.04 -12.59 -16.35
N ALA A 63 8.09 -12.77 -15.03
CA ALA A 63 9.08 -13.61 -14.37
C ALA A 63 8.92 -15.09 -14.75
N CYS A 64 7.68 -15.60 -14.73
CA CYS A 64 7.35 -16.94 -15.23
C CYS A 64 7.76 -17.12 -16.70
N GLY A 65 7.43 -16.15 -17.55
CA GLY A 65 7.78 -16.17 -18.97
C GLY A 65 9.29 -16.19 -19.20
N LEU A 66 10.05 -15.35 -18.49
CA LEU A 66 11.51 -15.35 -18.59
C LEU A 66 12.10 -16.70 -18.15
N MET A 67 11.62 -17.28 -17.06
CA MET A 67 12.06 -18.61 -16.60
C MET A 67 11.80 -19.69 -17.65
N TYR A 68 10.59 -19.73 -18.22
CA TYR A 68 10.23 -20.70 -19.26
C TYR A 68 11.09 -20.54 -20.52
N VAL A 69 11.21 -19.30 -21.01
CA VAL A 69 11.95 -19.01 -22.24
C VAL A 69 13.45 -19.23 -22.07
N ALA A 70 14.02 -18.88 -20.91
CA ALA A 70 15.42 -19.14 -20.60
C ALA A 70 15.73 -20.64 -20.59
N PHE A 71 14.83 -21.46 -20.05
CA PHE A 71 14.93 -22.93 -20.08
C PHE A 71 14.83 -23.48 -21.51
N ARG A 72 13.91 -22.93 -22.33
CA ARG A 72 13.73 -23.32 -23.73
C ARG A 72 14.80 -22.77 -24.69
N ARG A 73 15.68 -21.88 -24.22
CA ARG A 73 16.77 -21.25 -24.98
C ARG A 73 16.32 -20.48 -26.23
N PHE A 74 15.16 -19.81 -26.20
CA PHE A 74 14.73 -18.95 -27.31
C PHE A 74 15.25 -17.51 -27.13
N PRO A 75 16.26 -17.05 -27.91
CA PRO A 75 16.96 -15.80 -27.63
C PRO A 75 16.04 -14.57 -27.83
N ALA A 76 15.30 -14.48 -28.94
CA ALA A 76 14.44 -13.31 -29.21
C ALA A 76 13.36 -13.09 -28.13
N LEU A 77 12.72 -14.16 -27.65
CA LEU A 77 11.75 -14.06 -26.57
C LEU A 77 12.42 -13.73 -25.23
N THR A 78 13.67 -14.16 -25.01
CA THR A 78 14.43 -13.83 -23.79
C THR A 78 14.64 -12.32 -23.69
N THR A 79 14.98 -11.67 -24.81
CA THR A 79 15.11 -10.21 -24.90
C THR A 79 13.77 -9.52 -24.57
N LEU A 80 12.66 -10.00 -25.13
CA LEU A 80 11.33 -9.44 -24.87
C LEU A 80 10.96 -9.49 -23.39
N PHE A 81 11.04 -10.66 -22.76
CA PHE A 81 10.69 -10.80 -21.34
C PHE A 81 11.64 -10.03 -20.41
N SER A 82 12.92 -9.91 -20.78
CA SER A 82 13.87 -9.04 -20.06
C SER A 82 13.45 -7.57 -20.14
N GLY A 83 13.05 -7.09 -21.32
CA GLY A 83 12.53 -5.73 -21.51
C GLY A 83 11.24 -5.45 -20.74
N LEU A 84 10.33 -6.42 -20.70
CA LEU A 84 9.09 -6.33 -19.93
C LEU A 84 9.34 -6.27 -18.42
N LEU A 85 10.34 -6.98 -17.90
CA LEU A 85 10.75 -6.84 -16.50
C LEU A 85 11.39 -5.47 -16.20
N CYS A 86 12.17 -4.90 -17.12
CA CYS A 86 12.63 -3.51 -17.00
C CYS A 86 11.44 -2.54 -16.95
N PHE A 87 10.40 -2.76 -17.75
CA PHE A 87 9.19 -1.94 -17.70
C PHE A 87 8.46 -2.05 -16.34
N VAL A 88 8.36 -3.25 -15.76
CA VAL A 88 7.82 -3.45 -14.39
C VAL A 88 8.67 -2.71 -13.35
N ALA A 89 9.99 -2.69 -13.50
CA ALA A 89 10.89 -1.95 -12.62
C ALA A 89 10.64 -0.43 -12.69
N LEU A 90 10.43 0.12 -13.90
CA LEU A 90 10.10 1.54 -14.09
C LEU A 90 8.76 1.91 -13.45
N LEU A 91 7.71 1.10 -13.64
CA LEU A 91 6.42 1.34 -12.99
C LEU A 91 6.53 1.24 -11.46
N SER A 92 7.29 0.26 -10.96
CA SER A 92 7.55 0.09 -9.52
C SER A 92 8.30 1.28 -8.94
N LEU A 93 9.22 1.88 -9.70
CA LEU A 93 9.96 3.08 -9.29
C LEU A 93 9.03 4.28 -9.14
N ILE A 94 8.08 4.47 -10.05
CA ILE A 94 7.08 5.55 -9.95
C ILE A 94 6.26 5.42 -8.67
N VAL A 95 5.74 4.22 -8.39
CA VAL A 95 4.99 3.94 -7.16
C VAL A 95 5.86 4.19 -5.92
N CYS A 96 7.12 3.74 -5.93
CA CYS A 96 8.07 3.94 -4.84
C CYS A 96 8.30 5.43 -4.54
N ILE A 97 8.53 6.25 -5.57
CA ILE A 97 8.71 7.70 -5.43
C ILE A 97 7.47 8.35 -4.81
N ILE A 98 6.27 7.96 -5.25
CA ILE A 98 5.02 8.49 -4.71
C ILE A 98 4.88 8.14 -3.21
N LEU A 99 5.18 6.90 -2.82
CA LEU A 99 5.16 6.48 -1.42
C LEU A 99 6.16 7.28 -0.55
N LEU A 100 7.35 7.55 -1.07
CA LEU A 100 8.38 8.35 -0.41
C LEU A 100 7.92 9.80 -0.18
N ILE A 101 7.30 10.43 -1.18
CA ILE A 101 6.77 11.80 -1.09
C ILE A 101 5.55 11.87 -0.14
N ALA A 102 4.73 10.81 -0.12
CA ALA A 102 3.54 10.76 0.72
C ALA A 102 3.86 10.59 2.21
N ARG A 103 4.91 9.82 2.54
CA ARG A 103 5.31 9.44 3.91
C ARG A 103 5.47 10.63 4.89
N PRO A 104 6.21 11.71 4.60
CA PRO A 104 6.42 12.80 5.56
C PRO A 104 5.12 13.54 5.91
N ASN A 105 4.18 13.59 4.97
CA ASN A 105 2.93 14.35 5.09
C ASN A 105 1.76 13.52 5.67
N LEU A 106 2.02 12.33 6.21
CA LEU A 106 0.95 11.41 6.65
C LEU A 106 0.13 11.97 7.82
N ARG A 107 0.73 12.73 8.74
CA ARG A 107 0.01 13.36 9.85
C ARG A 107 -0.99 14.39 9.33
N ASP A 108 -0.55 15.31 8.49
CA ASP A 108 -1.41 16.37 7.96
C ASP A 108 -2.50 15.82 7.04
N ARG A 109 -2.19 14.78 6.26
CA ARG A 109 -3.20 14.04 5.48
C ARG A 109 -4.19 13.34 6.38
N SER A 110 -3.74 12.64 7.42
CA SER A 110 -4.62 11.97 8.38
C SER A 110 -5.50 12.97 9.13
N MET A 111 -4.96 14.13 9.48
CA MET A 111 -5.69 15.26 10.07
C MET A 111 -6.78 15.76 9.13
N LYS A 112 -6.43 16.07 7.87
CA LYS A 112 -7.36 16.55 6.85
C LYS A 112 -8.47 15.54 6.59
N ASN A 113 -8.11 14.27 6.42
CA ASN A 113 -9.06 13.19 6.15
C ASN A 113 -10.00 12.99 7.34
N THR A 114 -9.48 12.99 8.57
CA THR A 114 -10.32 12.87 9.77
C THR A 114 -11.28 14.06 9.91
N LYS A 115 -10.80 15.29 9.68
CA LYS A 115 -11.67 16.48 9.67
C LYS A 115 -12.75 16.42 8.59
N SER A 116 -12.46 15.84 7.43
CA SER A 116 -13.44 15.62 6.36
C SER A 116 -14.50 14.59 6.77
N ILE A 117 -14.11 13.49 7.42
CA ILE A 117 -15.10 12.52 7.95
C ILE A 117 -15.99 13.19 9.00
N MET A 118 -15.39 14.01 9.87
CA MET A 118 -16.12 14.78 10.88
C MET A 118 -17.02 15.86 10.26
N SER A 119 -16.66 16.42 9.10
CA SER A 119 -17.51 17.42 8.43
C SER A 119 -18.84 16.84 7.98
N ASP A 120 -18.78 15.60 7.52
CA ASP A 120 -19.91 14.91 6.90
C ASP A 120 -20.67 14.07 7.94
N TYR A 121 -20.34 14.20 9.23
CA TYR A 121 -20.87 13.36 10.32
C TYR A 121 -22.37 13.58 10.59
N ASN A 122 -22.86 14.80 10.31
CA ASN A 122 -24.28 15.17 10.42
C ASN A 122 -24.93 15.44 9.07
N ASP A 123 -24.21 15.23 7.97
CA ASP A 123 -24.74 15.39 6.61
C ASP A 123 -25.62 14.18 6.28
N SER A 124 -26.85 14.40 5.83
CA SER A 124 -27.81 13.33 5.52
C SER A 124 -27.34 12.39 4.42
N ASP A 125 -26.57 12.91 3.46
CA ASP A 125 -26.17 12.17 2.26
C ASP A 125 -25.01 11.20 2.56
N PHE A 126 -24.20 11.54 3.57
CA PHE A 126 -23.02 10.77 3.98
C PHE A 126 -23.13 10.19 5.39
N LEU A 127 -24.25 10.40 6.08
CA LEU A 127 -24.45 10.11 7.50
C LEU A 127 -24.04 8.69 7.88
N ARG A 128 -24.47 7.70 7.09
CA ARG A 128 -24.23 6.29 7.38
C ARG A 128 -22.75 5.91 7.19
N SER A 129 -22.12 6.39 6.12
CA SER A 129 -20.71 6.14 5.84
C SER A 129 -19.80 6.86 6.85
N SER A 130 -20.05 8.14 7.14
CA SER A 130 -19.22 8.96 8.02
C SER A 130 -19.29 8.49 9.47
N LYS A 131 -20.49 8.14 9.97
CA LYS A 131 -20.66 7.61 11.34
C LYS A 131 -19.99 6.26 11.52
N GLN A 132 -20.23 5.31 10.61
CA GLN A 132 -19.61 3.99 10.67
C GLN A 132 -18.09 4.08 10.58
N MET A 133 -17.59 4.95 9.70
CA MET A 133 -16.17 5.13 9.47
C MET A 133 -15.47 5.79 10.65
N MET A 134 -16.00 6.91 11.14
CA MET A 134 -15.45 7.58 12.31
C MET A 134 -15.49 6.68 13.54
N GLY A 135 -16.60 5.97 13.74
CA GLY A 135 -16.72 5.06 14.88
C GLY A 135 -15.69 3.94 14.87
N ARG A 136 -15.46 3.33 13.70
CA ARG A 136 -14.38 2.33 13.54
C ARG A 136 -13.00 2.92 13.80
N VAL A 137 -12.70 4.10 13.27
CA VAL A 137 -11.39 4.76 13.50
C VAL A 137 -11.19 5.01 14.99
N GLN A 138 -12.20 5.58 15.66
CA GLN A 138 -12.14 5.93 17.07
C GLN A 138 -11.97 4.71 17.98
N GLN A 139 -12.70 3.62 17.72
CA GLN A 139 -12.57 2.38 18.49
C GLN A 139 -11.27 1.62 18.17
N THR A 140 -10.92 1.48 16.88
CA THR A 140 -9.71 0.75 16.46
C THR A 140 -8.43 1.42 16.97
N TYR A 141 -8.38 2.75 16.89
CA TYR A 141 -7.22 3.52 17.32
C TYR A 141 -7.41 4.21 18.65
N GLN A 142 -8.45 3.86 19.42
CA GLN A 142 -8.70 4.37 20.78
C GLN A 142 -8.47 5.89 20.87
N CYS A 143 -9.16 6.65 20.03
CA CYS A 143 -8.96 8.08 19.82
C CYS A 143 -10.31 8.80 19.67
N CYS A 144 -10.33 10.13 19.83
CA CYS A 144 -11.53 10.93 19.66
C CYS A 144 -11.19 12.28 19.02
N GLY A 145 -11.91 12.62 17.94
CA GLY A 145 -11.66 13.84 17.18
C GLY A 145 -10.45 13.72 16.25
N ALA A 146 -10.07 14.80 15.60
CA ALA A 146 -8.98 14.81 14.65
C ALA A 146 -7.62 14.98 15.35
N ASP A 147 -7.46 16.05 16.10
CA ASP A 147 -6.30 16.37 16.94
C ASP A 147 -6.58 16.11 18.43
N ARG A 148 -7.82 16.33 18.86
CA ARG A 148 -8.29 16.14 20.24
C ARG A 148 -9.80 15.94 20.32
N ALA A 149 -10.28 15.42 21.45
CA ALA A 149 -11.71 15.20 21.67
C ALA A 149 -12.57 16.48 21.49
N LEU A 150 -12.03 17.65 21.86
CA LEU A 150 -12.72 18.94 21.73
C LEU A 150 -13.06 19.32 20.29
N ASP A 151 -12.47 18.69 19.27
CA ASP A 151 -12.83 18.94 17.87
C ASP A 151 -14.30 18.64 17.57
N TRP A 152 -14.97 17.85 18.44
CA TRP A 152 -16.41 17.58 18.36
C TRP A 152 -17.30 18.71 18.87
N GLN A 153 -16.76 19.66 19.65
CA GLN A 153 -17.54 20.75 20.24
C GLN A 153 -18.33 21.53 19.19
N VAL A 154 -17.73 21.78 18.01
CA VAL A 154 -18.37 22.53 16.93
C VAL A 154 -19.31 21.67 16.06
N ARG A 155 -19.48 20.39 16.39
CA ARG A 155 -20.23 19.40 15.59
C ARG A 155 -21.50 18.90 16.25
N PHE A 156 -21.65 19.08 17.56
CA PHE A 156 -22.89 18.76 18.26
C PHE A 156 -23.57 20.05 18.73
N PRO A 157 -24.91 20.15 18.68
CA PRO A 157 -25.63 21.39 19.07
C PRO A 157 -25.41 21.81 20.52
N ASP A 158 -25.14 20.86 21.41
CA ASP A 158 -24.94 21.08 22.84
C ASP A 158 -23.50 21.49 23.20
N ASN A 159 -22.57 21.49 22.24
CA ASN A 159 -21.15 21.82 22.42
C ASN A 159 -20.43 20.98 23.50
N SER A 160 -21.06 19.91 24.00
CA SER A 160 -20.58 19.10 25.12
C SER A 160 -20.47 17.62 24.75
N SER A 161 -21.11 17.21 23.65
CA SER A 161 -21.19 15.81 23.24
C SER A 161 -20.12 15.40 22.21
N THR A 162 -19.88 14.09 22.19
CA THR A 162 -19.08 13.39 21.19
C THR A 162 -19.88 12.21 20.63
N PRO A 163 -19.42 11.52 19.57
CA PRO A 163 -19.94 10.20 19.22
C PRO A 163 -19.79 9.21 20.38
N ASP A 164 -20.69 8.24 20.47
CA ASP A 164 -20.59 7.12 21.45
C ASP A 164 -19.32 6.29 21.22
N SER A 165 -18.84 6.23 19.98
CA SER A 165 -17.57 5.59 19.61
C SER A 165 -16.32 6.28 20.15
N CYS A 166 -16.41 7.48 20.74
CA CYS A 166 -15.31 8.06 21.51
C CYS A 166 -15.14 7.41 22.89
N CYS A 167 -16.14 6.68 23.37
CA CYS A 167 -16.10 6.12 24.70
C CYS A 167 -15.18 4.91 24.81
N PHE A 168 -14.61 4.70 26.01
CA PHE A 168 -13.82 3.50 26.32
C PHE A 168 -14.63 2.22 26.11
N THR A 169 -15.91 2.28 26.49
CA THR A 169 -16.90 1.25 26.22
C THR A 169 -18.02 1.89 25.42
N GLU A 170 -18.21 1.42 24.20
CA GLU A 170 -19.25 1.93 23.31
C GLU A 170 -20.63 1.48 23.82
N THR A 171 -21.32 2.39 24.50
CA THR A 171 -22.71 2.21 24.95
C THR A 171 -23.56 3.34 24.44
N THR A 172 -24.81 3.06 24.11
CA THR A 172 -25.76 4.06 23.60
C THR A 172 -25.87 5.25 24.56
N GLY A 173 -25.63 6.45 24.03
CA GLY A 173 -25.71 7.71 24.78
C GLY A 173 -24.49 8.02 25.66
N CYS A 174 -23.43 7.21 25.60
CA CYS A 174 -22.21 7.47 26.35
C CYS A 174 -21.54 8.80 25.96
N GLY A 175 -21.59 9.17 24.68
CA GLY A 175 -20.98 10.39 24.16
C GLY A 175 -21.66 11.68 24.63
N LYS A 176 -22.85 11.58 25.24
CA LYS A 176 -23.58 12.73 25.76
C LYS A 176 -22.82 13.41 26.90
N ASP A 177 -22.64 14.73 26.79
CA ASP A 177 -21.92 15.58 27.76
C ASP A 177 -20.49 15.10 28.09
N ALA A 178 -19.91 14.27 27.21
CA ALA A 178 -18.66 13.58 27.47
C ALA A 178 -17.44 14.53 27.55
N LEU A 179 -17.53 15.73 26.95
CA LEU A 179 -16.48 16.74 27.00
C LEU A 179 -16.38 17.45 28.38
N ILE A 180 -17.42 17.41 29.20
CA ILE A 180 -17.47 18.08 30.52
C ILE A 180 -16.70 17.28 31.57
N GLY A 181 -16.72 15.95 31.50
CA GLY A 181 -16.07 15.06 32.47
C GLY A 181 -14.79 14.38 31.96
N GLN A 182 -14.66 14.15 30.64
CA GLN A 182 -13.48 13.56 29.99
C GLN A 182 -12.99 12.21 30.57
N ASN A 183 -13.74 11.57 31.46
CA ASN A 183 -13.37 10.37 32.21
C ASN A 183 -13.87 9.07 31.58
N LYS A 184 -14.69 9.16 30.52
CA LYS A 184 -15.30 8.03 29.82
C LYS A 184 -14.91 7.94 28.34
N ILE A 185 -14.11 8.89 27.84
CA ILE A 185 -13.74 9.02 26.42
C ILE A 185 -12.23 9.04 26.20
N TYR A 186 -11.81 8.62 25.01
CA TYR A 186 -10.45 8.84 24.56
C TYR A 186 -10.19 10.34 24.36
N LEU A 187 -9.08 10.87 24.89
CA LEU A 187 -8.74 12.29 24.77
C LEU A 187 -7.81 12.62 23.60
N ARG A 188 -7.01 11.64 23.18
CA ARG A 188 -6.09 11.77 22.05
C ARG A 188 -6.84 11.86 20.73
N GLY A 189 -6.41 12.72 19.81
CA GLY A 189 -6.92 12.77 18.45
C GLY A 189 -6.51 11.57 17.60
N CYS A 190 -7.28 11.32 16.54
CA CYS A 190 -7.06 10.19 15.65
C CYS A 190 -5.98 10.42 14.58
N ALA A 191 -5.57 11.67 14.31
CA ALA A 191 -4.63 11.98 13.24
C ALA A 191 -3.25 11.32 13.42
N GLU A 192 -2.66 11.39 14.62
CA GLU A 192 -1.33 10.83 14.86
C GLU A 192 -1.33 9.28 14.89
N PRO A 193 -2.23 8.59 15.62
CA PRO A 193 -2.30 7.12 15.56
C PRO A 193 -2.51 6.58 14.15
N LEU A 194 -3.36 7.24 13.36
CA LEU A 194 -3.62 6.87 11.98
C LEU A 194 -2.40 7.11 11.09
N ALA A 195 -1.73 8.25 11.26
CA ALA A 195 -0.49 8.54 10.56
C ALA A 195 0.63 7.54 10.90
N ALA A 196 0.77 7.17 12.18
CA ALA A 196 1.74 6.18 12.63
C ALA A 196 1.47 4.80 12.02
N HIS A 197 0.18 4.40 11.95
CA HIS A 197 -0.24 3.17 11.29
C HIS A 197 0.21 3.14 9.82
N TYR A 198 -0.09 4.19 9.06
CA TYR A 198 0.32 4.27 7.66
C TYR A 198 1.82 4.41 7.48
N ARG A 199 2.52 5.17 8.35
CA ARG A 199 3.96 5.43 8.24
C ARG A 199 4.79 4.14 8.25
N THR A 200 4.44 3.21 9.13
CA THR A 200 5.11 1.90 9.22
C THR A 200 4.88 1.09 7.96
N ARG A 201 3.62 0.98 7.50
CA ARG A 201 3.26 0.22 6.29
C ARG A 201 3.89 0.79 5.03
N TYR A 202 3.93 2.12 4.89
CA TYR A 202 4.56 2.80 3.77
C TYR A 202 6.06 2.52 3.72
N SER A 203 6.74 2.53 4.88
CA SER A 203 8.17 2.20 4.94
C SER A 203 8.44 0.77 4.49
N THR A 204 7.60 -0.18 4.90
CA THR A 204 7.70 -1.59 4.46
C THR A 204 7.46 -1.72 2.95
N LEU A 205 6.41 -1.08 2.43
CA LEU A 205 6.10 -1.10 0.99
C LEU A 205 7.23 -0.52 0.14
N VAL A 206 7.82 0.60 0.56
CA VAL A 206 8.98 1.20 -0.11
C VAL A 206 10.14 0.20 -0.20
N GLY A 207 10.48 -0.45 0.91
CA GLY A 207 11.54 -1.47 0.93
C GLY A 207 11.25 -2.66 0.01
N MET A 208 10.00 -3.12 -0.02
CA MET A 208 9.58 -4.19 -0.93
C MET A 208 9.67 -3.78 -2.40
N HIS A 209 9.23 -2.57 -2.76
CA HIS A 209 9.37 -2.05 -4.13
C HIS A 209 10.84 -1.90 -4.54
N PHE A 210 11.72 -1.38 -3.67
CA PHE A 210 13.15 -1.33 -3.96
C PHE A 210 13.74 -2.72 -4.22
N THR A 211 13.34 -3.71 -3.42
CA THR A 211 13.80 -5.09 -3.60
C THR A 211 13.31 -5.67 -4.93
N LEU A 212 12.02 -5.45 -5.26
CA LEU A 212 11.45 -5.88 -6.54
C LEU A 212 12.18 -5.24 -7.74
N ILE A 213 12.46 -3.93 -7.68
CA ILE A 213 13.20 -3.22 -8.73
C ILE A 213 14.57 -3.85 -8.94
N GLY A 214 15.33 -4.08 -7.86
CA GLY A 214 16.65 -4.72 -7.94
C GLY A 214 16.59 -6.10 -8.57
N LEU A 215 15.61 -6.92 -8.16
CA LEU A 215 15.40 -8.27 -8.71
C LEU A 215 15.00 -8.25 -10.19
N CYS A 216 14.08 -7.37 -10.59
CA CYS A 216 13.69 -7.20 -12.00
C CYS A 216 14.89 -6.82 -12.89
N LEU A 217 15.72 -5.88 -12.43
CA LEU A 217 16.91 -5.45 -13.18
C LEU A 217 17.97 -6.57 -13.25
N ALA A 218 18.16 -7.32 -12.16
CA ALA A 218 19.07 -8.47 -12.15
C ALA A 218 18.58 -9.60 -13.07
N SER A 219 17.28 -9.93 -13.03
CA SER A 219 16.64 -10.87 -13.96
C SER A 219 16.84 -10.45 -15.42
N ALA A 220 16.60 -9.17 -15.74
CA ALA A 220 16.77 -8.67 -17.09
C ALA A 220 18.23 -8.70 -17.56
N ALA A 221 19.18 -8.30 -16.70
CA ALA A 221 20.61 -8.33 -17.02
C ALA A 221 21.10 -9.76 -17.30
N LEU A 222 20.70 -10.72 -16.45
CA LEU A 222 21.02 -12.13 -16.64
C LEU A 222 20.34 -12.73 -17.87
N GLY A 223 19.09 -12.32 -18.16
CA GLY A 223 18.37 -12.70 -19.37
C GLY A 223 19.08 -12.23 -20.64
N LEU A 224 19.53 -10.98 -20.68
CA LEU A 224 20.29 -10.44 -21.81
C LEU A 224 21.68 -11.08 -21.94
N ALA A 225 22.36 -11.36 -20.82
CA ALA A 225 23.62 -12.10 -20.86
C ALA A 225 23.42 -13.52 -21.42
N TRP A 226 22.34 -14.18 -21.02
CA TRP A 226 21.97 -15.51 -21.51
C TRP A 226 21.63 -15.50 -23.00
N GLU A 227 20.87 -14.49 -23.45
CA GLU A 227 20.54 -14.30 -24.86
C GLU A 227 21.79 -14.15 -25.74
N ARG A 228 22.74 -13.30 -25.32
CA ARG A 228 24.02 -13.13 -26.03
C ARG A 228 24.79 -14.44 -26.15
N HIS A 229 24.83 -15.22 -25.07
CA HIS A 229 25.48 -16.52 -25.06
C HIS A 229 24.83 -17.50 -26.05
N ILE A 230 23.50 -17.60 -26.04
CA ILE A 230 22.77 -18.46 -26.98
C ILE A 230 23.04 -18.05 -28.44
N ARG A 231 23.05 -16.75 -28.75
CA ARG A 231 23.33 -16.30 -30.12
C ARG A 231 24.75 -16.64 -30.58
N GLN A 232 25.73 -16.54 -29.68
CA GLN A 232 27.11 -16.93 -29.98
C GLN A 232 27.20 -18.43 -30.29
N GLU A 233 26.53 -19.29 -29.51
CA GLU A 233 26.47 -20.73 -29.80
C GLU A 233 25.86 -21.01 -31.18
N TYR A 234 24.79 -20.31 -31.56
CA TYR A 234 24.17 -20.47 -32.89
C TYR A 234 25.04 -19.99 -34.05
N GLN A 235 25.93 -19.03 -33.85
CA GLN A 235 26.85 -18.55 -34.90
C GLN A 235 28.05 -19.49 -35.12
N LEU A 236 28.35 -20.35 -34.15
CA LEU A 236 29.46 -21.29 -34.18
C LEU A 236 29.07 -22.68 -34.75
N MET A 237 27.78 -22.90 -35.03
CA MET A 237 27.22 -24.10 -35.66
C MET A 237 26.93 -23.85 -37.14
#